data_AF-A0A1U7WRB8-F1
#
_entry.id   AF-A0A1U7WRB8-F1
#
_cell.length_a   1.000
_cell.length_b   1.000
_cell.length_c   1.000
_cell.angle_alpha   90.00
_cell.angle_beta   90.00
_cell.angle_gamma   90.00
#
_symmetry.space_group_name_H-M   'P 1'
#
loop_
_entity.id
_entity.type
_entity.pdbx_description
1 polymer ?
#
loop_
_entity_poly.entity_id
_entity_poly.type
_entity_poly.pdbx_seq_one_letter_code
_entity_poly.pdbx_strand_id
1 'polypeptide(L)'
;MSNLSKLEFVALDISEKNYLSWILDAEIHLAAKGLGNTITHGKEASSQDKPKAMIFLRHHLDEGLKIEYLTVKDPLELWIGLKERYDHLKDTVLPKARYEWMHLRLQDFKT
;
A
#
# COMPACT_ATOMS: atom_id res chain seq x y z
N MET A 1 2.75 24.66 16.07
CA MET A 1 2.85 23.20 16.27
C MET A 1 1.94 22.55 15.25
N SER A 2 2.50 21.87 14.26
CA SER A 2 1.72 21.09 13.29
C SER A 2 1.16 19.87 14.01
N ASN A 3 -0.15 19.84 14.23
CA ASN A 3 -0.87 18.61 14.56
C ASN A 3 -0.87 17.71 13.32
N LEU A 4 0.28 17.12 13.02
CA LEU A 4 0.35 16.00 12.10
C LEU A 4 -0.37 14.85 12.81
N SER A 5 -1.58 14.54 12.37
CA SER A 5 -2.29 13.35 12.86
C SER A 5 -1.34 12.16 12.74
N LYS A 6 -1.16 11.44 13.84
CA LYS A 6 -0.28 10.28 13.90
C LYS A 6 -0.83 9.24 12.92
N LEU A 7 0.01 8.82 11.97
CA LEU A 7 -0.32 7.73 11.06
C LEU A 7 -0.57 6.44 11.85
N GLU A 8 -1.55 5.66 11.42
CA GLU A 8 -1.81 4.34 12.00
C GLU A 8 -0.68 3.34 11.70
N PHE A 9 -0.03 3.48 10.54
CA PHE A 9 1.14 2.71 10.10
C PHE A 9 2.00 3.53 9.13
N VAL A 10 3.15 2.98 8.72
CA VAL A 10 4.09 3.70 7.86
C VAL A 10 3.46 4.02 6.51
N ALA A 11 3.52 5.28 6.08
CA ALA A 11 3.01 5.71 4.77
C ALA A 11 3.75 5.01 3.62
N LEU A 12 3.08 4.81 2.49
CA LEU A 12 3.68 4.25 1.28
C LEU A 12 4.76 5.19 0.79
N ASP A 13 5.98 4.71 0.78
CA ASP A 13 7.12 5.46 0.26
C ASP A 13 7.16 5.40 -1.26
N ILE A 14 7.67 6.47 -1.87
CA ILE A 14 7.81 6.57 -3.33
C ILE A 14 8.85 5.58 -3.89
N SER A 15 9.79 5.11 -3.07
CA SER A 15 10.79 4.10 -3.49
C SER A 15 10.29 2.66 -3.44
N GLU A 16 8.98 2.46 -3.21
CA GLU A 16 8.27 1.18 -3.35
C GLU A 16 8.64 0.09 -2.32
N LYS A 17 9.71 0.30 -1.53
CA LYS A 17 10.31 -0.71 -0.64
C LYS A 17 9.33 -1.27 0.39
N ASN A 18 8.38 -0.47 0.85
CA ASN A 18 7.40 -0.87 1.84
C ASN A 18 6.01 -1.19 1.25
N TYR A 19 5.90 -1.33 -0.07
CA TYR A 19 4.61 -1.53 -0.74
C TYR A 19 3.87 -2.77 -0.23
N LEU A 20 4.54 -3.92 -0.10
CA LEU A 20 3.88 -5.15 0.36
C LEU A 20 3.35 -5.06 1.79
N SER A 21 4.12 -4.46 2.71
CA SER A 21 3.65 -4.20 4.08
C SER A 21 2.51 -3.18 4.07
N TRP A 22 2.62 -2.14 3.24
CA TRP A 22 1.62 -1.08 3.17
C TRP A 22 0.27 -1.58 2.65
N ILE A 23 0.24 -2.43 1.61
CA ILE A 23 -1.02 -3.05 1.15
C ILE A 23 -1.69 -3.76 2.32
N LEU A 24 -0.94 -4.63 3.00
CA LEU A 24 -1.49 -5.48 4.05
C LEU A 24 -2.11 -4.64 5.16
N ASP A 25 -1.37 -3.63 5.63
CA ASP A 25 -1.86 -2.72 6.66
C ASP A 25 -3.09 -1.93 6.17
N ALA A 26 -3.07 -1.40 4.95
CA ALA A 26 -4.19 -0.65 4.38
C ALA A 26 -5.45 -1.52 4.23
N GLU A 27 -5.33 -2.75 3.74
CA GLU A 27 -6.45 -3.69 3.61
C GLU A 27 -7.06 -4.03 4.97
N ILE A 28 -6.23 -4.34 5.99
CA ILE A 28 -6.68 -4.65 7.34
C ILE A 28 -7.41 -3.45 7.95
N HIS A 29 -6.85 -2.24 7.83
CA HIS A 29 -7.46 -1.03 8.38
C HIS A 29 -8.76 -0.66 7.67
N LEU A 30 -8.84 -0.78 6.34
CA LEU A 30 -10.08 -0.54 5.61
C LEU A 30 -11.14 -1.57 6.00
N ALA A 31 -10.78 -2.85 6.12
CA ALA A 31 -11.70 -3.89 6.58
C ALA A 31 -12.21 -3.61 8.01
N ALA A 32 -11.32 -3.28 8.95
CA ALA A 32 -11.67 -2.97 10.34
C ALA A 32 -12.59 -1.73 10.45
N LYS A 33 -12.45 -0.76 9.56
CA LYS A 33 -13.30 0.44 9.48
C LYS A 33 -14.61 0.19 8.69
N GLY A 34 -14.85 -1.02 8.17
CA GLY A 34 -16.02 -1.33 7.34
C GLY A 34 -15.96 -0.72 5.93
N LEU A 35 -14.78 -0.30 5.47
CA LEU A 35 -14.54 0.37 4.19
C LEU A 35 -13.95 -0.56 3.12
N GLY A 36 -13.71 -1.85 3.39
CA GLY A 36 -13.05 -2.76 2.45
C GLY A 36 -13.73 -2.87 1.06
N ASN A 37 -15.05 -2.69 0.99
CA ASN A 37 -15.78 -2.68 -0.29
C ASN A 37 -15.37 -1.53 -1.21
N THR A 38 -14.85 -0.41 -0.69
CA THR A 38 -14.49 0.77 -1.50
C THR A 38 -13.28 0.52 -2.41
N ILE A 39 -12.46 -0.49 -2.11
CA ILE A 39 -11.28 -0.88 -2.90
C ILE A 39 -11.46 -2.22 -3.61
N THR A 40 -12.67 -2.81 -3.54
CA THR A 40 -12.96 -4.10 -4.16
C THR A 40 -13.78 -3.90 -5.43
N HIS A 41 -13.26 -4.38 -6.56
CA HIS A 41 -13.98 -4.33 -7.84
C HIS A 41 -15.33 -5.07 -7.78
N GLY A 42 -16.38 -4.46 -8.33
CA GLY A 42 -17.72 -5.05 -8.36
C GLY A 42 -18.46 -5.06 -7.02
N LYS A 43 -17.91 -4.44 -5.97
CA LYS A 43 -18.62 -4.21 -4.72
C LYS A 43 -19.21 -2.81 -4.69
N GLU A 44 -20.43 -2.71 -4.19
CA GLU A 44 -21.04 -1.42 -3.90
C GLU A 44 -20.49 -0.87 -2.58
N ALA A 45 -20.15 0.41 -2.60
CA ALA A 45 -19.79 1.18 -1.42
C ALA A 45 -20.68 2.42 -1.37
N SER A 46 -21.07 2.83 -0.16
CA SER A 46 -21.92 4.01 -0.02
C SER A 46 -21.19 5.28 -0.48
N SER A 47 -21.96 6.30 -0.87
CA SER A 47 -21.42 7.61 -1.23
C SER A 47 -20.65 8.29 -0.08
N GLN A 48 -20.91 7.87 1.16
CA GLN A 48 -20.20 8.36 2.35
C GLN A 48 -18.91 7.58 2.64
N ASP A 49 -18.81 6.33 2.20
CA ASP A 49 -17.65 5.48 2.49
C ASP A 49 -16.50 5.75 1.53
N LYS A 50 -16.80 6.05 0.26
CA LYS A 50 -15.78 6.43 -0.73
C LYS A 50 -14.88 7.59 -0.28
N PRO A 51 -15.40 8.74 0.18
CA PRO A 51 -14.55 9.83 0.65
C PRO A 51 -13.79 9.49 1.94
N LYS A 52 -14.37 8.69 2.85
CA LYS A 52 -13.65 8.22 4.06
C LYS A 52 -12.44 7.36 3.69
N ALA A 53 -12.62 6.42 2.77
CA ALA A 53 -11.54 5.59 2.27
C ALA A 53 -10.49 6.41 1.51
N MET A 54 -10.92 7.39 0.70
CA MET A 54 -10.00 8.29 -0.01
C MET A 54 -9.14 9.12 0.95
N ILE A 55 -9.73 9.70 2.00
CA ILE A 55 -8.99 10.44 3.03
C ILE A 55 -7.98 9.53 3.71
N PHE A 56 -8.39 8.32 4.08
CA PHE A 56 -7.53 7.33 4.72
C PHE A 56 -6.35 6.94 3.83
N LEU A 57 -6.59 6.57 2.57
CA LEU A 57 -5.54 6.20 1.62
C LEU A 57 -4.56 7.36 1.42
N ARG A 58 -5.05 8.57 1.12
CA ARG A 58 -4.20 9.76 0.93
C ARG A 58 -3.41 10.14 2.18
N HIS A 59 -3.94 9.91 3.37
CA HIS A 59 -3.21 10.16 4.61
C HIS A 59 -1.94 9.29 4.70
N HIS A 60 -2.02 8.06 4.17
CA HIS A 60 -0.95 7.07 4.21
C HIS A 60 -0.12 7.00 2.91
N LEU A 61 -0.11 8.05 2.09
CA LEU A 61 0.79 8.17 0.94
C LEU A 61 1.90 9.16 1.22
N ASP A 62 3.09 8.92 0.64
CA ASP A 62 4.11 9.94 0.49
C ASP A 62 3.57 11.14 -0.33
N GLU A 63 4.14 12.32 -0.08
CA GLU A 63 3.71 13.56 -0.72
C GLU A 63 3.87 13.52 -2.25
N GLY A 64 4.93 12.89 -2.77
CA GLY A 64 5.11 12.73 -4.21
C GLY A 64 3.99 11.93 -4.86
N LEU A 65 3.53 10.86 -4.19
CA LEU A 65 2.40 10.06 -4.64
C LEU A 65 1.07 10.83 -4.55
N LYS A 66 0.87 11.65 -3.51
CA LYS A 66 -0.34 12.48 -3.42
C LYS A 66 -0.46 13.47 -4.57
N ILE A 67 0.67 14.07 -4.99
CA ILE A 67 0.74 14.99 -6.13
C ILE A 67 0.43 14.25 -7.42
N GLU A 68 1.03 13.09 -7.63
CA GLU A 68 0.84 12.32 -8.85
C GLU A 68 -0.61 11.85 -9.04
N TYR A 69 -1.22 11.35 -7.96
CA TYR A 69 -2.61 10.91 -7.99
C TYR A 69 -3.60 12.02 -7.59
N LEU A 70 -3.22 13.31 -7.65
CA LEU A 70 -4.06 14.42 -7.16
C LEU A 70 -5.45 14.48 -7.81
N THR A 71 -5.56 14.11 -9.08
CA THR A 71 -6.81 14.18 -9.85
C THR A 71 -7.75 12.99 -9.61
N VAL A 72 -7.24 11.89 -9.03
CA VAL A 72 -8.01 10.67 -8.77
C VAL A 72 -8.94 10.88 -7.58
N LYS A 73 -10.25 10.71 -7.82
CA LYS A 73 -11.30 10.96 -6.83
C LYS A 73 -11.95 9.69 -6.29
N ASP A 74 -11.82 8.58 -7.01
CA ASP A 74 -12.36 7.29 -6.59
C ASP A 74 -11.29 6.44 -5.89
N PRO A 75 -11.57 5.87 -4.69
CA PRO A 75 -10.60 5.09 -3.95
C PRO A 75 -10.24 3.77 -4.64
N LEU A 76 -11.14 3.16 -5.41
CA LEU A 76 -10.85 1.94 -6.18
C LEU A 76 -9.89 2.25 -7.32
N GLU A 77 -10.09 3.37 -8.02
CA GLU A 77 -9.18 3.83 -9.08
C GLU A 77 -7.77 4.09 -8.53
N LEU A 78 -7.67 4.78 -7.37
CA LEU A 78 -6.38 4.99 -6.70
C LEU A 78 -5.73 3.67 -6.31
N TRP A 79 -6.51 2.75 -5.72
CA TRP A 79 -6.02 1.45 -5.28
C TRP A 79 -5.48 0.61 -6.45
N ILE A 80 -6.21 0.55 -7.55
CA ILE A 80 -5.79 -0.14 -8.77
C ILE A 80 -4.53 0.52 -9.34
N GLY A 81 -4.48 1.85 -9.44
CA GLY A 81 -3.31 2.55 -9.99
C GLY A 81 -2.03 2.32 -9.17
N LEU A 82 -2.13 2.27 -7.83
CA LEU A 82 -1.01 1.89 -6.97
C LEU A 82 -0.61 0.42 -7.16
N LYS A 83 -1.60 -0.45 -7.36
CA LYS A 83 -1.40 -1.87 -7.59
C LYS A 83 -0.72 -2.17 -8.91
N GLU A 84 -1.18 -1.59 -10.00
CA GLU A 84 -0.57 -1.75 -11.32
C GLU A 84 0.87 -1.24 -11.36
N ARG A 85 1.14 -0.13 -10.68
CA ARG A 85 2.50 0.42 -10.57
C ARG A 85 3.46 -0.56 -9.87
N TYR A 86 3.05 -1.14 -8.75
CA TYR A 86 3.96 -1.86 -7.85
C TYR A 86 3.75 -3.39 -7.85
N ASP A 87 2.81 -3.95 -8.60
CA ASP A 87 2.52 -5.40 -8.59
C ASP A 87 3.72 -6.24 -9.04
N HIS A 88 4.61 -5.66 -9.87
CA HIS A 88 5.88 -6.27 -10.27
C HIS A 88 6.80 -6.60 -9.08
N LEU A 89 6.59 -5.97 -7.92
CA LEU A 89 7.32 -6.31 -6.70
C LEU A 89 6.98 -7.70 -6.18
N LYS A 90 5.77 -8.22 -6.40
CA LYS A 90 5.43 -9.59 -5.99
C LYS A 90 6.29 -10.62 -6.74
N ASP A 91 6.54 -10.34 -8.02
CA ASP A 91 7.31 -11.23 -8.89
C ASP A 91 8.82 -11.09 -8.68
N THR A 92 9.31 -9.95 -8.19
CA THR A 92 10.75 -9.70 -7.99
C THR A 92 11.22 -9.92 -6.56
N VAL A 93 10.39 -9.64 -5.54
CA VAL A 93 10.75 -9.80 -4.13
C VAL A 93 10.92 -11.28 -3.76
N LEU A 94 10.06 -12.17 -4.26
CA LEU A 94 10.14 -13.59 -3.91
C LEU A 94 11.42 -14.28 -4.46
N PRO A 95 11.80 -14.13 -5.74
CA PRO A 95 13.07 -14.66 -6.24
C PRO A 95 14.28 -14.04 -5.53
N LYS A 96 14.25 -12.72 -5.28
CA LYS A 96 15.34 -12.04 -4.57
C LYS A 96 15.49 -12.54 -3.14
N ALA A 97 14.40 -12.66 -2.38
CA ALA A 97 14.43 -13.21 -1.02
C ALA A 97 14.95 -14.66 -1.00
N ARG A 98 14.56 -15.48 -1.99
CA ARG A 98 15.10 -16.85 -2.15
C ARG A 98 16.59 -16.86 -2.47
N TYR A 99 17.04 -15.97 -3.34
CA TYR A 99 18.45 -15.83 -3.70
C TYR A 99 19.29 -15.41 -2.49
N GLU A 100 18.89 -14.36 -1.77
CA GLU A 100 19.56 -13.89 -0.56
C GLU A 100 19.60 -14.98 0.52
N TRP A 101 18.48 -15.66 0.75
CA TRP A 101 18.42 -16.78 1.70
C TRP A 101 19.38 -17.91 1.34
N MET A 102 19.46 -18.28 0.05
CA MET A 102 20.40 -19.30 -0.43
C MET A 102 21.86 -18.86 -0.26
N HIS A 103 22.17 -17.58 -0.48
CA HIS A 103 23.52 -17.03 -0.32
C HIS A 103 23.94 -16.90 1.14
N LEU A 104 23.05 -16.46 2.03
CA LEU A 104 23.28 -16.45 3.47
C LEU A 104 23.57 -17.87 3.98
N ARG A 105 22.74 -18.84 3.58
CA ARG A 105 22.95 -20.25 3.95
C ARG A 105 24.31 -20.77 3.49
N LEU A 106 24.76 -20.42 2.28
CA LEU A 106 26.06 -20.84 1.75
C LEU A 106 27.25 -20.15 2.43
N GLN A 107 27.08 -18.95 2.99
CA GLN A 107 28.12 -18.28 3.78
C GLN A 107 28.34 -18.98 5.13
N ASP A 108 27.28 -19.51 5.75
CA ASP A 108 27.36 -20.23 7.03
C ASP A 108 28.11 -21.58 6.93
N PHE A 109 28.26 -22.15 5.72
CA PHE A 109 28.97 -23.41 5.47
C PHE A 109 30.44 -23.25 5.07
N LYS A 110 30.97 -22.03 5.00
CA LYS A 110 32.42 -21.81 4.86
C LYS A 110 33.08 -21.84 6.23
N THR A 111 33.41 -23.04 6.71
CA THR A 111 34.41 -23.27 7.77
C THR A 111 35.58 -24.06 7.22
#